data_AF-A0A957JJ12-F1
#
_entry.id   AF-A0A957JJ12-F1
#
_cell.length_a   1.000
_cell.length_b   1.000
_cell.length_c   1.000
_cell.angle_alpha   90.00
_cell.angle_beta   90.00
_cell.angle_gamma   90.00
#
_symmetry.space_group_name_H-M   'P 1'
#
loop_
_entity.id
_entity.type
_entity.pdbx_description
1 polymer ?
#
loop_
_entity_poly.entity_id
_entity_poly.type
_entity_poly.pdbx_seq_one_letter_code
_entity_poly.pdbx_strand_id
1 'polypeptide(L)' 'MSSFSNPHYMYLFNLKNGKKKLAYGQSPEDALEILSIRLTPAEMAEIIPTEFEKIRQRELQKYVDQLG' A
#
# COMPACT_ATOMS: atom_id res chain seq x y z
N MET A 1 -16.53 -4.86 -19.83
CA MET A 1 -16.03 -3.60 -19.24
C MET A 1 -16.88 -3.28 -18.02
N SER A 2 -16.33 -3.55 -16.83
CA SER A 2 -16.68 -2.91 -15.55
C SER A 2 -15.90 -3.63 -14.45
N SER A 3 -14.60 -3.37 -14.36
CA SER A 3 -13.72 -3.85 -13.28
C SER A 3 -14.00 -3.13 -11.95
N PHE A 4 -15.28 -2.88 -11.64
CA PHE A 4 -15.76 -2.14 -10.46
C PHE A 4 -16.46 -3.03 -9.44
N SER A 5 -16.38 -4.36 -9.57
CA SER A 5 -17.10 -5.30 -8.71
C SER A 5 -16.31 -5.76 -7.48
N ASN A 6 -15.01 -5.48 -7.38
CA ASN A 6 -14.22 -5.88 -6.22
C ASN A 6 -13.91 -4.66 -5.34
N PRO A 7 -14.29 -4.67 -4.05
CA PRO A 7 -13.93 -3.60 -3.13
C PRO A 7 -12.41 -3.61 -2.94
N HIS A 8 -11.72 -2.67 -3.58
CA HIS A 8 -10.32 -2.42 -3.31
C HIS A 8 -10.19 -1.72 -1.96
N TYR A 9 -9.32 -2.26 -1.12
CA TYR A 9 -8.95 -1.65 0.14
C TYR A 9 -7.61 -0.95 0.00
N MET A 10 -7.39 0.01 0.89
CA MET A 10 -6.14 0.75 0.97
C MET A 10 -5.27 0.14 2.04
N TYR A 11 -4.04 -0.17 1.66
CA TYR A 11 -3.02 -0.73 2.55
C TYR A 11 -1.84 0.23 2.62
N LEU A 12 -1.45 0.57 3.84
CA LEU A 12 -0.26 1.35 4.13
C LEU A 12 0.80 0.39 4.64
N PHE A 13 1.86 0.18 3.86
CA PHE A 13 3.00 -0.63 4.26
C PHE A 13 4.06 0.22 4.93
N ASN A 14 4.59 -0.23 6.07
CA ASN A 14 5.72 0.44 6.69
C ASN A 14 6.97 0.23 5.84
N LEU A 15 7.76 1.30 5.72
CA LEU A 15 9.09 1.28 5.16
C LEU A 15 10.12 1.27 6.30
N LYS A 16 11.29 0.67 6.06
CA LYS A 16 12.42 0.66 7.01
C LYS A 16 12.90 2.06 7.39
N ASN A 17 12.69 3.05 6.51
CA ASN A 17 13.01 4.46 6.77
C ASN A 17 11.98 5.21 7.64
N GLY A 18 10.95 4.53 8.13
CA GLY A 18 9.91 5.09 9.00
C GLY A 18 8.75 5.78 8.28
N LYS A 19 8.78 5.86 6.94
CA LYS A 19 7.64 6.28 6.12
C LYS A 19 6.73 5.10 5.80
N LYS A 20 5.60 5.39 5.16
CA LYS A 20 4.64 4.40 4.68
C LYS A 20 4.45 4.48 3.18
N LYS A 21 4.21 3.34 2.55
CA LYS A 21 3.85 3.24 1.13
C LYS A 21 2.39 2.86 0.98
N LEU A 22 1.65 3.64 0.21
CA LEU A 22 0.24 3.39 -0.06
C LEU A 22 0.07 2.50 -1.28
N ALA A 23 -0.75 1.46 -1.13
CA ALA A 23 -1.18 0.59 -2.20
C ALA A 23 -2.67 0.25 -2.11
N TYR A 24 -3.22 -0.20 -3.24
CA TYR A 24 -4.60 -0.63 -3.35
C TYR A 24 -4.61 -2.10 -3.74
N GLY A 25 -5.47 -2.90 -3.12
CA GLY A 25 -5.58 -4.32 -3.42
C GLY A 25 -6.82 -4.92 -2.79
N GLN A 26 -7.20 -6.11 -3.23
CA GLN A 26 -8.24 -6.91 -2.58
C GLN A 26 -7.70 -7.48 -1.25
N SER A 27 -6.43 -7.85 -1.24
CA SER A 27 -5.67 -8.35 -0.08
C SER A 27 -4.35 -7.57 0.06
N PRO A 28 -3.64 -7.68 1.20
CA PRO A 28 -2.32 -7.07 1.34
C PRO A 28 -1.30 -7.66 0.36
N GLU A 29 -1.41 -8.93 0.00
CA GLU A 29 -0.54 -9.56 -1.00
C GLU A 29 -0.75 -8.97 -2.39
N ASP A 30 -2.00 -8.78 -2.81
CA ASP A 30 -2.38 -8.13 -4.08
C ASP A 30 -1.86 -6.68 -4.11
N ALA A 31 -1.98 -5.97 -2.99
CA ALA A 31 -1.45 -4.62 -2.85
C ALA A 31 0.09 -4.57 -2.94
N LEU A 32 0.78 -5.57 -2.38
CA LEU A 32 2.24 -5.75 -2.49
C LEU A 32 2.68 -6.09 -3.92
N GLU A 33 1.92 -6.91 -4.62
CA GLU A 33 2.17 -7.24 -6.03
C GLU A 33 2.03 -6.00 -6.91
N ILE A 34 1.02 -5.17 -6.66
CA ILE A 34 0.88 -3.88 -7.35
C ILE A 34 2.06 -2.94 -7.05
N LEU A 35 2.56 -2.94 -5.80
CA LEU A 35 3.77 -2.19 -5.46
C LEU A 35 5.00 -2.72 -6.20
N SER A 36 5.16 -4.04 -6.33
CA SER A 36 6.32 -4.64 -7.01
C SER A 36 6.37 -4.31 -8.50
N ILE A 37 5.22 -4.11 -9.14
CA ILE A 37 5.12 -3.68 -10.53
C ILE A 37 5.50 -2.20 -10.69
N ARG A 38 5.18 -1.36 -9.70
CA ARG A 38 5.38 0.09 -9.78
C ARG A 38 6.74 0.55 -9.27
N LEU A 39 7.27 -0.15 -8.27
CA LEU A 39 8.47 0.23 -7.56
C LEU A 39 9.69 -0.52 -8.09
N THR A 40 10.84 0.11 -7.93
CA THR A 40 12.11 -0.55 -8.19
C THR A 40 12.40 -1.63 -7.14
N PRO A 41 13.24 -2.64 -7.45
CA PRO A 41 13.64 -3.65 -6.47
C PRO A 41 14.25 -3.06 -5.19
N ALA A 42 14.93 -1.91 -5.29
CA ALA A 42 15.49 -1.21 -4.14
C ALA A 42 14.39 -0.64 -3.22
N GLU A 43 13.37 0.00 -3.79
CA GLU A 43 12.24 0.51 -3.01
C GLU A 43 11.38 -0.61 -2.42
N MET A 44 11.22 -1.73 -3.16
CA MET A 44 10.54 -2.91 -2.65
C MET A 44 11.28 -3.54 -1.46
N ALA A 45 12.61 -3.48 -1.44
CA ALA A 45 13.41 -3.97 -0.31
C ALA A 45 13.26 -3.10 0.95
N GLU A 46 12.80 -1.85 0.82
CA GLU A 46 12.50 -0.97 1.94
C GLU A 46 11.15 -1.28 2.59
N ILE A 47 10.22 -1.90 1.85
CA ILE A 47 8.90 -2.29 2.37
C ILE A 47 9.04 -3.44 3.36
N ILE A 48 8.29 -3.37 4.46
CA ILE A 48 8.12 -4.44 5.44
C ILE A 48 6.78 -5.13 5.17
N PRO A 49 6.74 -6.29 4.46
CA PRO A 49 5.50 -6.90 3.98
C PRO A 49 4.56 -7.36 5.09
N THR A 50 5.11 -7.62 6.28
CA THR A 50 4.36 -8.06 7.46
C THR A 50 3.78 -6.90 8.27
N GLU A 51 4.26 -5.67 8.04
CA GLU A 51 3.81 -4.48 8.74
C GLU A 51 2.97 -3.61 7.80
N PHE A 52 1.66 -3.86 7.81
CA PHE A 52 0.71 -3.10 7.03
C PHE A 52 -0.52 -2.71 7.83
N GLU A 53 -1.11 -1.58 7.45
CA GLU A 53 -2.33 -1.07 8.04
C GLU A 53 -3.39 -0.93 6.95
N LYS A 54 -4.51 -1.62 7.14
CA LYS A 54 -5.67 -1.50 6.26
C LYS A 54 -6.49 -0.28 6.69
N ILE A 55 -6.56 0.73 5.83
CA ILE A 55 -7.29 1.97 6.11
C ILE A 55 -8.48 2.15 5.17
N ARG A 56 -9.44 2.98 5.59
CA ARG A 56 -10.49 3.47 4.69
C ARG A 56 -9.99 4.69 3.93
N GLN A 57 -10.51 4.94 2.73
CA GLN A 57 -10.10 6.10 1.91
C GLN A 57 -10.25 7.45 2.63
N ARG A 58 -11.30 7.62 3.43
CA ARG A 58 -11.51 8.83 4.24
C ARG A 58 -10.44 9.05 5.32
N GLU A 59 -9.72 8.00 5.71
CA GLU A 59 -8.66 8.07 6.73
C GLU A 59 -7.31 8.41 6.12
N LEU A 60 -7.17 8.31 4.79
CA LEU A 60 -5.92 8.61 4.08
C LEU A 60 -5.34 9.95 4.51
N GLN A 61 -6.18 10.98 4.65
CA GLN A 61 -5.76 12.33 5.04
C GLN A 61 -4.93 12.35 6.33
N LYS A 62 -5.15 11.42 7.26
CA LYS A 62 -4.40 11.32 8.53
C LYS A 62 -2.98 10.79 8.36
N TYR A 63 -2.71 10.10 7.24
CA TYR A 63 -1.44 9.43 6.99
C TYR A 63 -0.66 10.06 5.84
N VAL A 64 -1.20 11.08 5.16
CA VAL A 64 -0.53 11.77 4.03
C VAL A 64 0.87 12.25 4.43
N ASP A 65 1.02 12.77 5.64
CA ASP A 65 2.30 13.27 6.17
C ASP A 65 3.34 12.16 6.40
N GLN A 66 2.88 10.89 6.48
CA GLN A 66 3.72 9.71 6.69
C GLN A 66 4.07 9.02 5.37
N LEU A 67 3.54 9.46 4.23
CA LEU A 67 3.79 8.82 2.93
C LEU A 67 5.17 9.19 2.37
N GLY A 68 5.83 8.21 1.73
CA GLY A 68 7.19 8.31 1.19
C GLY A 68 7.37 7.69 -0.17
#